data_AF-A0A6N6Z6J1-F1
#
_entry.id   AF-A0A6N6Z6J1-F1
#
_cell.length_a   1.000
_cell.length_b   1.000
_cell.length_c   1.000
_cell.angle_alpha   90.00
_cell.angle_beta   90.00
_cell.angle_gamma   90.00
#
_symmetry.space_group_name_H-M   'P 1'
#
loop_
_entity.id
_entity.type
_entity.pdbx_description
1 polymer ?
#
loop_
_entity_poly.entity_id
_entity_poly.type
_entity_poly.pdbx_seq_one_letter_code
_entity_poly.pdbx_strand_id
1 'polypeptide(L)'
;MTGGEILIAILAGAGAALIMHWFMRLVSLSPSIDVDMVRVVSVVIQHNPQGSSYISLLIHLGLGSVFGLLYALALSWFGDVSVLAGTLMGAGLGFYQGITVAFALMYGTAETLPDNYRRASMQVGVVHTVAHVIFGTILGLVLSLV
;
A
#
# COMPACT_ATOMS: atom_id res chain seq x y z
N MET A 1 9.88 -2.32 -21.40
CA MET A 1 8.43 -2.22 -21.12
C MET A 1 7.72 -1.58 -22.29
N THR A 2 6.61 -2.17 -22.75
CA THR A 2 5.75 -1.58 -23.78
C THR A 2 4.73 -0.59 -23.16
N GLY A 3 4.07 0.22 -24.00
CA GLY A 3 3.00 1.11 -23.53
C GLY A 3 1.81 0.38 -22.90
N GLY A 4 1.52 -0.85 -23.36
CA GLY A 4 0.48 -1.71 -22.78
C GLY A 4 0.81 -2.16 -21.36
N GLU A 5 2.04 -2.64 -21.14
CA GLU A 5 2.53 -3.05 -19.81
C GLU A 5 2.51 -1.90 -18.81
N ILE A 6 2.86 -0.68 -19.24
CA ILE A 6 2.80 0.53 -18.41
C ILE A 6 1.36 0.79 -17.96
N LEU A 7 0.39 0.72 -18.87
CA LEU A 7 -1.02 0.93 -18.54
C LEU A 7 -1.52 -0.15 -17.57
N ILE A 8 -1.16 -1.42 -17.81
CA ILE A 8 -1.54 -2.53 -16.94
C ILE A 8 -0.94 -2.34 -15.54
N ALA A 9 0.32 -1.94 -15.44
CA ALA A 9 0.97 -1.67 -14.15
C ALA A 9 0.28 -0.55 -13.36
N ILE A 10 -0.11 0.53 -14.03
CA ILE A 10 -0.85 1.65 -13.42
C ILE A 10 -2.21 1.18 -12.89
N LEU A 11 -2.99 0.49 -13.73
CA LEU A 11 -4.33 0.04 -13.37
C LEU A 11 -4.29 -1.04 -12.27
N ALA A 12 -3.32 -1.97 -12.35
CA ALA A 12 -3.10 -2.98 -11.34
C ALA A 12 -2.67 -2.35 -10.01
N GLY A 13 -1.81 -1.33 -10.04
CA GLY A 13 -1.41 -0.57 -8.86
C GLY A 13 -2.59 0.11 -8.17
N ALA A 14 -3.43 0.81 -8.93
CA ALA A 14 -4.66 1.42 -8.39
C ALA A 14 -5.63 0.37 -7.83
N GLY A 15 -5.84 -0.73 -8.56
CA GLY A 15 -6.73 -1.82 -8.14
C GLY A 15 -6.24 -2.52 -6.87
N ALA A 16 -4.94 -2.82 -6.79
CA ALA A 16 -4.33 -3.42 -5.61
C ALA A 16 -4.40 -2.48 -4.39
N ALA A 17 -4.19 -1.17 -4.58
CA ALA A 17 -4.35 -0.17 -3.51
C ALA A 17 -5.81 -0.10 -3.02
N LEU A 18 -6.78 -0.22 -3.92
CA LEU A 18 -8.20 -0.29 -3.54
C LEU A 18 -8.48 -1.55 -2.70
N ILE A 19 -7.98 -2.71 -3.12
CA ILE A 19 -8.14 -3.98 -2.38
C ILE A 19 -7.48 -3.89 -1.00
N MET A 20 -6.27 -3.33 -0.93
CA MET A 20 -5.57 -3.05 0.32
C MET A 20 -6.41 -2.14 1.24
N HIS A 21 -6.98 -1.06 0.70
CA HIS A 21 -7.86 -0.16 1.45
C HIS A 21 -9.09 -0.88 2.01
N TRP A 22 -9.74 -1.73 1.21
CA TRP A 22 -10.87 -2.55 1.66
C TRP A 22 -10.47 -3.53 2.76
N PHE A 23 -9.35 -4.22 2.61
CA PHE A 23 -8.82 -5.12 3.64
C PHE A 23 -8.61 -4.39 4.97
N MET A 24 -7.95 -3.23 4.94
CA MET A 24 -7.72 -2.42 6.14
C MET A 24 -9.03 -1.99 6.79
N ARG A 25 -10.04 -1.58 6.00
CA ARG A 25 -11.37 -1.25 6.51
C ARG A 25 -12.06 -2.43 7.18
N LEU A 26 -11.94 -3.63 6.61
CA LEU A 26 -12.51 -4.84 7.21
C LEU A 26 -11.85 -5.15 8.56
N VAL A 27 -10.52 -4.97 8.67
CA VAL A 27 -9.82 -5.14 9.95
C VAL A 27 -10.22 -4.06 10.97
N SER A 28 -10.42 -2.80 10.52
CA SER A 28 -10.91 -1.70 11.36
C SER A 28 -12.34 -1.89 11.88
N LEU A 29 -13.11 -2.86 11.37
CA LEU A 29 -14.41 -3.20 11.98
C LEU A 29 -14.24 -3.81 13.38
N SER A 30 -13.05 -4.32 13.70
CA SER A 30 -12.74 -4.76 15.06
C SER A 30 -12.48 -3.54 15.96
N PRO A 31 -13.25 -3.35 17.06
CA PRO A 31 -13.10 -2.19 17.94
C PRO A 31 -11.74 -2.12 18.65
N SER A 32 -10.93 -3.17 18.57
CA SER A 32 -9.60 -3.26 19.18
C SER A 32 -8.47 -2.67 18.34
N ILE A 33 -8.67 -2.37 17.05
CA ILE A 33 -7.60 -1.93 16.13
C ILE A 33 -8.15 -0.83 15.20
N ASP A 34 -7.81 0.44 15.47
CA ASP A 34 -8.05 1.53 14.52
C ASP A 34 -6.90 1.57 13.49
N VAL A 35 -7.16 1.01 12.31
CA VAL A 35 -6.22 0.95 11.17
C VAL A 35 -6.67 1.85 10.00
N ASP A 36 -7.51 2.86 10.24
CA ASP A 36 -8.00 3.74 9.17
C ASP A 36 -6.90 4.69 8.64
N MET A 37 -6.12 4.16 7.69
CA MET A 37 -5.05 4.88 7.00
C MET A 37 -5.56 6.06 6.18
N VAL A 38 -6.82 6.06 5.71
CA VAL A 38 -7.38 7.19 4.97
C VAL A 38 -7.59 8.38 5.90
N ARG A 39 -8.00 8.14 7.14
CA ARG A 39 -8.04 9.17 8.18
C ARG A 39 -6.64 9.67 8.52
N VAL A 40 -5.65 8.79 8.67
CA VAL A 40 -4.26 9.18 8.95
C VAL A 40 -3.69 10.05 7.82
N VAL A 41 -3.91 9.68 6.56
CA VAL A 41 -3.51 10.48 5.39
C VAL A 41 -4.21 11.84 5.37
N SER A 42 -5.50 11.91 5.71
CA SER A 42 -6.21 13.19 5.87
C SER A 42 -5.59 14.07 6.96
N VAL A 43 -5.17 13.50 8.08
CA VAL A 43 -4.51 14.26 9.15
C VAL A 43 -3.12 14.72 8.74
N VAL A 44 -2.30 13.84 8.16
CA VAL A 44 -0.91 14.15 7.80
C VAL A 44 -0.83 15.14 6.63
N ILE A 45 -1.64 14.94 5.58
CA ILE A 45 -1.57 15.76 4.37
C ILE A 45 -2.46 16.99 4.50
N GLN A 46 -3.73 16.79 4.89
CA GLN A 46 -4.72 17.87 4.89
C GLN A 46 -4.76 18.64 6.22
N HIS A 47 -3.98 18.24 7.23
CA HIS A 47 -4.02 18.80 8.59
C HIS A 47 -5.43 18.82 9.20
N ASN A 48 -6.33 17.98 8.69
CA ASN A 48 -7.73 17.97 9.06
C ASN A 48 -8.19 16.53 9.35
N PRO A 49 -8.41 16.17 10.63
CA PRO A 49 -8.93 14.85 11.00
C PRO A 49 -10.35 14.56 10.50
N GLN A 50 -11.10 15.59 10.11
CA GLN A 50 -12.40 15.48 9.45
C GLN A 50 -12.31 15.66 7.93
N GLY A 51 -11.09 15.74 7.38
CA GLY A 51 -10.84 15.91 5.95
C GLY A 51 -11.51 14.81 5.13
N SER A 52 -11.99 15.17 3.93
CA SER A 52 -12.80 14.30 3.09
C SER A 52 -12.09 12.96 2.81
N SER A 53 -12.69 11.87 3.26
CA SER A 53 -12.22 10.50 3.02
C SER A 53 -12.00 10.18 1.53
N TYR A 54 -12.69 10.92 0.66
CA TYR A 54 -12.55 10.81 -0.79
C TYR A 54 -11.20 11.31 -1.31
N ILE A 55 -10.71 12.46 -0.84
CA ILE A 55 -9.43 13.03 -1.31
C ILE A 55 -8.27 12.11 -0.90
N SER A 56 -8.29 11.62 0.35
CA SER A 56 -7.26 10.70 0.85
C SER A 56 -7.29 9.35 0.15
N LEU A 57 -8.47 8.86 -0.24
CA LEU A 57 -8.59 7.68 -1.10
C LEU A 57 -7.99 7.94 -2.49
N LEU A 58 -8.28 9.08 -3.12
CA LEU A 58 -7.70 9.43 -4.43
C LEU A 58 -6.17 9.51 -4.38
N ILE A 59 -5.61 10.11 -3.34
CA ILE A 59 -4.16 10.14 -3.13
C ILE A 59 -3.62 8.72 -2.98
N HIS A 60 -4.28 7.87 -2.19
CA HIS A 60 -3.87 6.48 -1.99
C HIS A 60 -3.89 5.68 -3.30
N LEU A 61 -4.93 5.84 -4.13
CA LEU A 61 -5.01 5.22 -5.45
C LEU A 61 -3.92 5.75 -6.40
N GLY A 62 -3.67 7.06 -6.39
CA GLY A 62 -2.60 7.68 -7.17
C GLY A 62 -1.21 7.15 -6.80
N LEU A 63 -0.93 7.02 -5.50
CA LEU A 63 0.29 6.38 -5.01
C LEU A 63 0.35 4.91 -5.40
N GLY A 64 -0.78 4.19 -5.31
CA GLY A 64 -0.90 2.81 -5.79
C GLY A 64 -0.48 2.66 -7.24
N SER A 65 -0.94 3.53 -8.14
CA SER A 65 -0.53 3.57 -9.54
C SER A 65 0.98 3.78 -9.72
N VAL A 66 1.57 4.71 -8.97
CA VAL A 66 3.02 4.98 -9.02
C VAL A 66 3.81 3.75 -8.55
N PHE A 67 3.41 3.13 -7.43
CA PHE A 67 4.05 1.91 -6.95
C PHE A 67 3.84 0.71 -7.89
N GLY A 68 2.70 0.63 -8.58
CA GLY A 68 2.47 -0.35 -9.65
C GLY A 68 3.55 -0.29 -10.74
N LEU A 69 3.87 0.93 -11.20
CA LEU A 69 4.97 1.14 -12.14
C LEU A 69 6.34 0.77 -11.57
N LEU A 70 6.61 1.15 -10.31
CA LEU A 70 7.87 0.82 -9.66
C LEU A 70 8.06 -0.70 -9.51
N TYR A 71 6.98 -1.45 -9.24
CA TYR A 71 7.01 -2.91 -9.18
C TYR A 71 7.26 -3.51 -10.56
N ALA A 72 6.60 -3.00 -11.60
CA ALA A 72 6.84 -3.45 -12.97
C ALA A 72 8.30 -3.21 -13.39
N LEU A 73 8.86 -2.04 -13.08
CA LEU A 73 10.27 -1.76 -13.31
C LEU A 73 11.19 -2.70 -12.52
N ALA A 74 10.93 -2.93 -11.24
CA ALA A 74 11.72 -3.82 -10.41
C ALA A 74 11.69 -5.27 -10.91
N LEU A 75 10.51 -5.78 -11.29
CA LEU A 75 10.36 -7.13 -11.82
C LEU A 75 10.99 -7.27 -13.21
N SER A 76 10.96 -6.22 -14.04
CA SER A 76 11.57 -6.25 -15.38
C SER A 76 13.09 -6.49 -15.35
N TRP A 77 13.77 -6.19 -14.25
CA TRP A 77 15.21 -6.45 -14.10
C TRP A 77 15.54 -7.95 -13.98
N PHE A 78 14.56 -8.78 -13.65
CA PHE A 78 14.73 -10.23 -13.53
C PHE A 78 14.40 -10.99 -14.83
N GLY A 79 13.94 -10.27 -15.86
CA GLY A 79 13.51 -10.87 -17.13
C GLY A 79 12.25 -11.72 -17.01
N ASP A 80 12.07 -12.66 -17.93
CA ASP A 80 10.90 -13.55 -17.95
C ASP A 80 10.95 -14.53 -16.77
N VAL A 81 10.17 -14.23 -15.75
CA VAL A 81 9.98 -15.10 -14.58
C VAL A 81 8.67 -15.86 -14.71
N SER A 82 8.64 -17.10 -14.21
CA SER A 82 7.37 -17.84 -14.11
C SER A 82 6.36 -17.08 -13.25
N VAL A 83 5.06 -17.25 -13.53
CA VAL A 83 3.96 -16.61 -12.77
C VAL A 83 4.10 -16.81 -11.26
N LEU A 84 4.47 -18.02 -10.83
CA LEU A 84 4.68 -18.32 -9.41
C LEU A 84 5.86 -17.51 -8.84
N ALA A 85 6.99 -17.49 -9.54
CA ALA A 85 8.17 -16.74 -9.10
C ALA A 85 7.89 -15.23 -9.03
N GLY A 86 7.24 -14.66 -10.03
CA GLY A 86 6.89 -13.25 -10.04
C GLY A 86 5.86 -12.86 -8.97
N THR A 87 4.88 -13.74 -8.70
CA THR A 87 3.94 -13.57 -7.58
C THR A 87 4.68 -13.54 -6.23
N LEU A 88 5.62 -14.46 -6.01
CA LEU A 88 6.43 -14.50 -4.78
C LEU A 88 7.37 -13.29 -4.66
N MET A 89 7.99 -12.85 -5.77
CA MET A 89 8.80 -11.64 -5.80
C MET A 89 7.96 -10.41 -5.47
N GLY A 90 6.76 -10.28 -6.06
CA GLY A 90 5.81 -9.24 -5.74
C GLY A 90 5.41 -9.23 -4.26
N ALA A 91 5.10 -10.41 -3.69
CA ALA A 91 4.82 -10.54 -2.26
C ALA A 91 6.01 -10.10 -1.39
N GLY A 92 7.24 -10.44 -1.79
CA GLY A 92 8.48 -10.02 -1.11
C GLY A 92 8.71 -8.50 -1.17
N LEU A 93 8.49 -7.88 -2.34
CA LEU A 93 8.53 -6.42 -2.49
C LEU A 93 7.44 -5.75 -1.64
N GLY A 94 6.25 -6.35 -1.61
CA GLY A 94 5.13 -5.95 -0.74
C GLY A 94 5.52 -5.98 0.73
N PHE A 95 6.13 -7.07 1.17
CA PHE A 95 6.63 -7.19 2.54
C PHE A 95 7.65 -6.11 2.88
N TYR A 96 8.64 -5.90 2.01
CA TYR A 96 9.67 -4.86 2.19
C TYR A 96 9.03 -3.47 2.30
N GLN A 97 8.19 -3.10 1.33
CA GLN A 97 7.49 -1.82 1.33
C GLN A 97 6.62 -1.66 2.58
N GLY A 98 5.89 -2.71 2.97
CA GLY A 98 5.05 -2.75 4.15
C GLY A 98 5.82 -2.42 5.42
N ILE A 99 6.98 -3.06 5.63
CA ILE A 99 7.87 -2.76 6.76
C ILE A 99 8.39 -1.33 6.69
N THR A 100 8.86 -0.88 5.54
CA THR A 100 9.39 0.48 5.37
C THR A 100 8.33 1.52 5.73
N VAL A 101 7.10 1.36 5.24
CA VAL A 101 6.00 2.30 5.53
C VAL A 101 5.54 2.16 6.97
N ALA A 102 5.40 0.95 7.52
CA ALA A 102 5.05 0.74 8.92
C ALA A 102 6.06 1.39 9.87
N PHE A 103 7.36 1.27 9.57
CA PHE A 103 8.41 1.92 10.34
C PHE A 103 8.35 3.45 10.21
N ALA A 104 8.17 3.96 8.98
CA ALA A 104 8.00 5.38 8.73
C ALA A 104 6.77 5.97 9.45
N LEU A 105 5.66 5.22 9.52
CA LEU A 105 4.49 5.61 10.29
C LEU A 105 4.80 5.61 11.79
N MET A 106 5.34 4.50 12.33
CA MET A 106 5.63 4.40 13.77
C MET A 106 6.62 5.44 14.28
N TYR A 107 7.64 5.79 13.49
CA TYR A 107 8.68 6.75 13.89
C TYR A 107 8.38 8.17 13.42
N GLY A 108 7.93 8.33 12.17
CA GLY A 108 7.71 9.65 11.54
C GLY A 108 6.49 10.39 12.08
N THR A 109 5.46 9.69 12.58
CA THR A 109 4.31 10.36 13.21
C THR A 109 4.54 10.67 14.70
N ALA A 110 5.63 10.18 15.29
CA ALA A 110 5.91 10.33 16.71
C ALA A 110 6.21 11.79 17.12
N GLU A 111 6.69 12.61 16.20
CA GLU A 111 7.07 14.00 16.47
C GLU A 111 6.05 15.03 15.96
N THR A 112 5.25 14.68 14.95
CA THR A 112 4.41 15.64 14.20
C THR A 112 2.91 15.54 14.50
N LEU A 113 2.41 14.42 15.03
CA LEU A 113 0.98 14.23 15.25
C LEU A 113 0.52 14.48 16.71
N PRO A 114 -0.74 14.89 16.94
CA PRO A 114 -1.35 14.95 18.28
C PRO A 114 -1.26 13.60 19.02
N ASP A 115 -1.21 13.58 20.36
CA ASP A 115 -0.92 12.38 21.17
C ASP A 115 -1.79 11.15 20.83
N ASN A 116 -3.04 11.38 20.43
CA ASN A 116 -4.01 10.37 19.98
C ASN A 116 -3.68 9.71 18.63
N TYR A 117 -2.77 10.28 17.84
CA TYR A 117 -2.28 9.75 16.55
C TYR A 117 -0.76 9.51 16.56
N ARG A 118 -0.09 9.84 17.66
CA ARG A 118 1.38 9.93 17.77
C ARG A 118 2.08 8.58 17.75
N ARG A 119 1.37 7.46 17.97
CA ARG A 119 1.95 6.11 17.93
C ARG A 119 1.03 5.14 17.22
N ALA A 120 1.34 4.83 15.96
CA ALA A 120 0.86 3.59 15.36
C ALA A 120 1.35 2.43 16.24
N SER A 121 0.44 1.59 16.74
CA SER A 121 0.83 0.44 17.54
C SER A 121 1.56 -0.59 16.68
N MET A 122 2.32 -1.49 17.30
CA MET A 122 2.94 -2.61 16.58
C MET A 122 1.88 -3.44 15.82
N GLN A 123 0.66 -3.55 16.34
CA GLN A 123 -0.46 -4.20 15.67
C GLN A 123 -0.84 -3.49 14.37
N VAL A 124 -0.95 -2.16 14.39
CA VAL A 124 -1.20 -1.34 13.19
C VAL A 124 -0.10 -1.56 12.15
N GLY A 125 1.17 -1.56 12.57
CA GLY A 125 2.31 -1.80 11.68
C GLY A 125 2.30 -3.19 11.04
N VAL A 126 1.97 -4.22 11.80
CA VAL A 126 1.83 -5.61 11.29
C VAL A 126 0.69 -5.70 10.28
N VAL A 127 -0.50 -5.19 10.63
CA VAL A 127 -1.66 -5.22 9.72
C VAL A 127 -1.35 -4.46 8.43
N HIS A 128 -0.69 -3.30 8.52
CA HIS A 128 -0.28 -2.53 7.36
C HIS A 128 0.73 -3.27 6.48
N THR A 129 1.67 -3.99 7.10
CA THR A 129 2.64 -4.83 6.38
C THR A 129 1.93 -5.96 5.65
N VAL A 130 0.98 -6.65 6.28
CA VAL A 130 0.16 -7.69 5.64
C VAL A 130 -0.63 -7.11 4.46
N ALA A 131 -1.20 -5.93 4.62
CA ALA A 131 -1.93 -5.25 3.54
C ALA A 131 -1.01 -4.95 2.34
N HIS A 132 0.24 -4.56 2.57
CA HIS A 132 1.23 -4.39 1.50
C HIS A 132 1.72 -5.71 0.89
N VAL A 133 1.77 -6.81 1.65
CA VAL A 133 2.02 -8.16 1.08
C VAL A 133 0.90 -8.53 0.10
N ILE A 134 -0.36 -8.28 0.45
CA ILE A 134 -1.51 -8.49 -0.45
C ILE A 134 -1.35 -7.64 -1.71
N PHE A 135 -1.05 -6.35 -1.55
CA PHE A 135 -0.79 -5.42 -2.66
C PHE A 135 0.29 -5.96 -3.61
N GLY A 136 1.45 -6.34 -3.05
CA GLY A 136 2.56 -6.85 -3.83
C GLY A 136 2.28 -8.21 -4.49
N THR A 137 1.52 -9.08 -3.83
CA THR A 137 1.10 -10.38 -4.40
C THR A 137 0.23 -10.17 -5.64
N ILE A 138 -0.74 -9.23 -5.58
CA ILE A 138 -1.61 -8.90 -6.71
C ILE A 138 -0.79 -8.34 -7.86
N LEU A 139 0.13 -7.41 -7.59
CA LEU A 139 1.00 -6.85 -8.63
C LEU A 139 1.91 -7.89 -9.25
N GLY A 140 2.58 -8.71 -8.45
CA GLY A 140 3.43 -9.80 -8.96
C GLY A 140 2.65 -10.78 -9.84
N LEU A 141 1.44 -11.14 -9.42
CA LEU A 141 0.56 -11.99 -10.23
C LEU A 141 0.20 -11.33 -11.56
N VAL A 142 -0.33 -10.10 -11.54
CA VAL A 142 -0.80 -9.42 -12.75
C VAL A 142 0.35 -9.15 -13.71
N LEU A 143 1.48 -8.67 -13.20
CA LEU A 143 2.64 -8.29 -14.02
C LEU A 143 3.38 -9.48 -14.63
N SER A 144 3.28 -10.67 -14.03
CA SER A 144 3.87 -11.89 -14.62
C SER A 144 2.95 -12.63 -15.59
N LEU A 145 1.73 -12.15 -15.78
CA LEU A 145 0.79 -12.67 -16.77
C LEU A 145 0.86 -11.93 -18.12
N VAL A 146 1.65 -10.86 -18.20
CA VAL A 146 1.68 -9.92 -19.33
C VAL A 146 3.08 -9.70 -19.87
#